data_AF-A1RDC1-F1
#
_entry.id   AF-A1RDC1-F1
#
_cell.length_a   1.000
_cell.length_b   1.000
_cell.length_c   1.000
_cell.angle_alpha   90.00
_cell.angle_beta   90.00
_cell.angle_gamma   90.00
#
_symmetry.space_group_name_H-M   'P 1'
#
loop_
_entity.id
_entity.type
_entity.pdbx_description
1 polymer ?
#
loop_
_entity_poly.entity_id
_entity_poly.type
_entity_poly.pdbx_seq_one_letter_code
_entity_poly.pdbx_strand_id
1 'polypeptide(L)'
;MNAAPTLEMLDPTTLIVDINVRKDAALTPEFIASIKEHGVIEPVIAHRNEDGTVHVRMGQRRTLGAVEAQCPLIPVMITASAEDAERIVSQVVENIQRAAMTEADEADAYHQLSLIGVSAAAIAKKTGRKKAAVEGALKAKASEAGTAALGKGLTIEDALVMAEFEGDEEATAELESVIQDEPDQLLHVAQQLRDERARAAAVAAYTAEVAATGKTIVERPGYDDEETANVTSLKRADGEPATEDDANAVYIIQDYRGEFSTVPVIVGWKELGFTERYNYHSSSANKGPMTEEQKAERKTLIANNKAMESATTVRREFVKSLLAKKQAPKGWQYFTVHAITHHTDVARTYDGEVAAEMVSAKIDGQKSWGWNPLKDHVAKSTALPEFSLIALVCAGYEKTIAKDSWRSPFQSHRDYLNQLVTWGYTPSEVEQIIIDSGKPAEEKAA
;
A
#
# COMPACT_ATOMS: atom_id res chain seq x y z
N MET A 1 -30.53 -14.08 -35.27
CA MET A 1 -29.14 -14.60 -35.17
C MET A 1 -28.42 -13.67 -34.21
N ASN A 2 -27.94 -14.18 -33.07
CA ASN A 2 -27.29 -13.34 -32.06
C ASN A 2 -25.84 -13.09 -32.48
N ALA A 3 -25.54 -11.90 -32.97
CA ALA A 3 -24.16 -11.51 -33.22
C ALA A 3 -23.47 -11.25 -31.87
N ALA A 4 -22.33 -11.89 -31.64
CA ALA A 4 -21.46 -11.55 -30.51
C ALA A 4 -21.00 -10.09 -30.65
N PRO A 5 -20.83 -9.35 -29.54
CA PRO A 5 -20.33 -7.99 -29.61
C PRO A 5 -18.93 -7.96 -30.23
N THR A 6 -18.71 -7.05 -31.17
CA THR A 6 -17.43 -6.89 -31.87
C THR A 6 -16.81 -5.55 -31.52
N LEU A 7 -15.53 -5.56 -31.15
CA LEU A 7 -14.75 -4.34 -30.98
C LEU A 7 -14.17 -3.91 -32.34
N GLU A 8 -14.55 -2.73 -32.80
CA GLU A 8 -14.14 -2.16 -34.08
C GLU A 8 -13.48 -0.79 -33.86
N MET A 9 -12.38 -0.51 -34.55
CA MET A 9 -11.78 0.83 -34.57
C MET A 9 -12.47 1.66 -35.64
N LEU A 10 -13.28 2.64 -35.23
CA LEU A 10 -14.10 3.45 -36.12
C LEU A 10 -13.74 4.94 -36.02
N ASP A 11 -13.88 5.64 -37.14
CA ASP A 11 -13.73 7.09 -37.18
C ASP A 11 -14.86 7.74 -36.37
N PRO A 12 -14.56 8.51 -35.30
CA PRO A 12 -15.57 9.10 -34.43
C PRO A 12 -16.51 10.06 -35.16
N THR A 13 -16.11 10.64 -36.30
CA THR A 13 -16.94 11.53 -37.13
C THR A 13 -18.05 10.80 -37.90
N THR A 14 -17.90 9.48 -38.08
CA THR A 14 -18.88 8.63 -38.78
C THR A 14 -19.98 8.08 -37.86
N LEU A 15 -19.84 8.31 -36.55
CA LEU A 15 -20.74 7.79 -35.54
C LEU A 15 -21.92 8.74 -35.30
N ILE A 16 -23.13 8.20 -35.27
CA ILE A 16 -24.35 8.96 -34.99
C ILE A 16 -24.63 8.88 -33.50
N VAL A 17 -24.63 10.01 -32.79
CA VAL A 17 -24.99 10.03 -31.36
C VAL A 17 -26.51 10.11 -31.21
N ASP A 18 -27.12 9.09 -30.61
CA ASP A 18 -28.56 9.07 -30.36
C ASP A 18 -28.99 10.15 -29.36
N ILE A 19 -30.29 10.46 -29.35
CA ILE A 19 -30.89 11.51 -28.52
C ILE A 19 -30.64 11.21 -27.04
N ASN A 20 -29.80 12.02 -26.39
CA ASN A 20 -29.50 11.91 -24.96
C ASN A 20 -30.32 12.91 -24.13
N VAL A 21 -30.61 12.53 -22.88
CA VAL A 21 -31.38 13.33 -21.90
C VAL A 21 -30.61 14.60 -21.48
N ARG A 22 -29.27 14.61 -21.62
CA ARG A 22 -28.44 15.81 -21.43
C ARG A 22 -28.22 16.53 -22.78
N LYS A 23 -28.75 17.75 -22.88
CA LYS A 23 -28.61 18.62 -24.07
C LYS A 23 -27.22 19.23 -24.23
N ASP A 24 -26.40 19.22 -23.18
CA ASP A 24 -25.02 19.71 -23.20
C ASP A 24 -24.09 18.63 -22.63
N ALA A 25 -23.07 18.25 -23.42
CA ALA A 25 -22.12 17.20 -23.08
C ALA A 25 -21.00 17.69 -22.12
N ALA A 26 -20.93 19.00 -21.85
CA ALA A 26 -19.93 19.62 -20.97
C ALA A 26 -18.52 19.03 -21.19
N LEU A 27 -17.98 19.26 -22.39
CA LEU A 27 -16.60 18.91 -22.75
C LEU A 27 -15.67 19.99 -22.20
N THR A 28 -14.89 19.65 -21.18
CA THR A 28 -13.89 20.58 -20.64
C THR A 28 -12.59 20.49 -21.45
N PRO A 29 -11.80 21.56 -21.54
CA PRO A 29 -10.52 21.53 -22.23
C PRO A 29 -9.57 20.46 -21.70
N GLU A 30 -9.58 20.20 -20.38
CA GLU A 30 -8.75 19.17 -19.75
C GLU A 30 -9.13 17.77 -20.22
N PHE A 31 -10.43 17.51 -20.41
CA PHE A 31 -10.92 16.22 -20.88
C PHE A 31 -10.55 15.97 -22.34
N ILE A 32 -10.62 17.01 -23.19
CA ILE A 32 -10.20 16.92 -24.60
C ILE A 32 -8.68 16.71 -24.69
N ALA A 33 -7.90 17.42 -23.87
CA ALA A 33 -6.45 17.23 -23.80
C ALA A 33 -6.08 15.78 -23.39
N SER A 34 -6.78 15.22 -22.40
CA SER A 34 -6.60 13.83 -21.98
C SER A 34 -6.91 12.82 -23.10
N ILE A 35 -7.99 13.02 -23.87
CA ILE A 35 -8.31 12.18 -25.03
C ILE A 35 -7.25 12.32 -26.12
N LYS A 36 -6.72 13.53 -26.34
CA LYS A 36 -5.66 13.75 -27.33
C LYS A 36 -4.35 13.04 -26.97
N GLU A 37 -4.02 12.98 -25.67
CA GLU A 37 -2.79 12.37 -25.17
C GLU A 37 -2.88 10.85 -25.08
N HIS A 38 -3.99 10.31 -24.55
CA HIS A 38 -4.12 8.88 -24.24
C HIS A 38 -5.10 8.13 -25.14
N GLY A 39 -5.81 8.83 -26.03
CA GLY A 39 -6.90 8.27 -26.81
C GLY A 39 -8.14 7.96 -25.97
N VAL A 40 -9.10 7.26 -26.58
CA VAL A 40 -10.29 6.77 -25.87
C VAL A 40 -9.98 5.40 -25.27
N ILE A 41 -9.70 5.37 -23.97
CA ILE A 41 -9.31 4.15 -23.24
C ILE A 41 -10.50 3.19 -23.08
N GLU A 42 -11.64 3.71 -22.63
CA GLU A 42 -12.85 2.90 -22.50
C GLU A 42 -13.71 2.98 -23.78
N PRO A 43 -14.03 1.85 -24.44
CA PRO A 43 -14.76 1.82 -25.70
C PRO A 43 -16.11 2.54 -25.68
N VAL A 44 -16.46 3.13 -26.83
CA VAL A 44 -17.80 3.66 -27.10
C VAL A 44 -18.72 2.51 -27.47
N ILE A 45 -19.97 2.53 -27.01
CA ILE A 45 -20.90 1.43 -27.28
C ILE A 45 -21.94 1.91 -28.26
N ALA A 46 -22.05 1.16 -29.34
CA ALA A 46 -22.96 1.47 -30.41
C ALA A 46 -23.70 0.22 -30.90
N HIS A 47 -24.70 0.43 -31.73
CA HIS A 47 -25.31 -0.61 -32.53
C HIS A 47 -25.22 -0.23 -33.99
N ARG A 48 -25.13 -1.25 -34.85
CA ARG A 48 -25.11 -1.06 -36.30
C ARG A 48 -26.51 -1.33 -36.84
N ASN A 49 -27.10 -0.33 -37.48
CA ASN A 49 -28.39 -0.46 -38.14
C ASN A 49 -28.28 -1.27 -39.44
N GLU A 50 -29.41 -1.72 -39.98
CA GLU A 50 -29.48 -2.46 -41.24
C GLU A 50 -28.89 -1.69 -42.43
N ASP A 51 -28.89 -0.35 -42.36
CA ASP A 51 -28.29 0.56 -43.35
C ASP A 51 -26.77 0.75 -43.18
N GLY A 52 -26.16 0.08 -42.19
CA GLY A 52 -24.73 0.13 -41.90
C GLY A 52 -24.30 1.30 -41.01
N THR A 53 -25.20 2.22 -40.66
CA THR A 53 -24.90 3.34 -39.77
C THR A 53 -24.67 2.87 -38.33
N VAL A 54 -23.73 3.52 -37.63
CA VAL A 54 -23.35 3.16 -36.27
C VAL A 54 -23.88 4.20 -35.29
N HIS A 55 -24.82 3.76 -34.47
CA HIS A 55 -25.53 4.60 -33.52
C HIS A 55 -24.99 4.42 -32.10
N VAL A 56 -24.38 5.48 -31.57
CA VAL A 56 -23.77 5.54 -30.24
C VAL A 56 -24.85 5.59 -29.18
N ARG A 57 -24.87 4.55 -28.35
CA ARG A 57 -25.77 4.39 -27.21
C ARG A 57 -25.15 4.89 -25.92
N MET A 58 -23.85 4.63 -25.71
CA MET A 58 -23.10 5.09 -24.53
C MET A 58 -21.72 5.59 -24.94
N GLY A 59 -21.29 6.69 -24.32
CA GLY A 59 -20.00 7.30 -24.63
C GLY A 59 -20.07 8.59 -25.42
N GLN A 60 -21.23 9.27 -25.50
CA GLN A 60 -21.38 10.57 -26.17
C GLN A 60 -20.23 11.56 -25.88
N ARG A 61 -19.83 11.72 -24.60
CA ARG A 61 -18.74 12.64 -24.25
C ARG A 61 -17.40 12.22 -24.87
N ARG A 62 -17.11 10.92 -24.90
CA ARG A 62 -15.90 10.36 -25.52
C ARG A 62 -15.94 10.50 -27.03
N THR A 63 -17.08 10.21 -27.66
CA THR A 63 -17.26 10.39 -29.11
C THR A 63 -17.06 11.84 -29.50
N LEU A 64 -17.78 12.78 -28.87
CA LEU A 64 -17.67 14.20 -29.18
C LEU A 64 -16.29 14.78 -28.81
N GLY A 65 -15.72 14.34 -27.67
CA GLY A 65 -14.37 14.72 -27.26
C GLY A 65 -13.29 14.19 -28.21
N ALA A 66 -13.46 12.99 -28.77
CA ALA A 66 -12.56 12.44 -29.77
C ALA A 66 -12.67 13.13 -31.13
N VAL A 67 -13.88 13.57 -31.52
CA VAL A 67 -14.07 14.45 -32.68
C VAL A 67 -13.31 15.76 -32.47
N GLU A 68 -13.48 16.40 -31.31
CA GLU A 68 -12.82 17.68 -30.98
C GLU A 68 -11.29 17.52 -30.85
N ALA A 69 -10.81 16.40 -30.31
CA ALA A 69 -9.40 16.05 -30.21
C ALA A 69 -8.79 15.58 -31.55
N GLN A 70 -9.60 15.44 -32.61
CA GLN A 70 -9.20 14.97 -33.93
C GLN A 70 -8.56 13.57 -33.93
N CYS A 71 -9.08 12.66 -33.11
CA CYS A 71 -8.63 11.28 -33.09
C CYS A 71 -9.03 10.56 -34.40
N PRO A 72 -8.10 9.88 -35.10
CA PRO A 72 -8.40 9.23 -36.38
C PRO A 72 -9.32 8.01 -36.23
N LEU A 73 -9.16 7.24 -35.14
CA LEU A 73 -9.97 6.07 -34.84
C LEU A 73 -10.18 5.98 -33.32
N ILE A 74 -11.36 5.50 -32.92
CA ILE A 74 -11.67 5.17 -31.53
C ILE A 74 -12.20 3.73 -31.42
N PRO A 75 -11.95 3.04 -30.29
CA PRO A 75 -12.54 1.75 -30.04
C PRO A 75 -14.06 1.87 -29.84
N VAL A 76 -14.83 1.16 -30.69
CA VAL A 76 -16.29 1.08 -30.64
C VAL A 76 -16.74 -0.37 -30.52
N MET A 77 -17.51 -0.67 -29.49
CA MET A 77 -18.16 -1.97 -29.32
C MET A 77 -19.51 -1.97 -30.04
N ILE A 78 -19.63 -2.75 -31.11
CA ILE A 78 -20.86 -2.93 -31.88
C ILE A 78 -21.71 -4.03 -31.25
N THR A 79 -22.95 -3.70 -30.91
CA THR A 79 -23.95 -4.60 -30.33
C THR A 79 -25.17 -4.72 -31.25
N ALA A 80 -25.89 -5.84 -31.18
CA ALA A 80 -26.97 -6.14 -32.14
C ALA A 80 -28.29 -5.35 -31.92
N SER A 81 -28.63 -4.94 -30.67
CA SER A 81 -29.81 -4.10 -30.37
C SER A 81 -29.88 -3.63 -28.90
N ALA A 82 -30.85 -2.77 -28.56
CA ALA A 82 -31.08 -2.26 -27.20
C ALA A 82 -31.56 -3.34 -26.21
N GLU A 83 -32.46 -4.21 -26.67
CA GLU A 83 -33.06 -5.32 -25.92
C GLU A 83 -32.07 -6.48 -25.74
N ASP A 84 -31.16 -6.68 -26.70
CA ASP A 84 -30.15 -7.74 -26.61
C ASP A 84 -29.05 -7.45 -25.58
N ALA A 85 -28.68 -6.19 -25.36
CA ALA A 85 -27.72 -5.87 -24.30
C ALA A 85 -28.31 -6.17 -22.91
N GLU A 86 -29.57 -5.83 -22.67
CA GLU A 86 -30.25 -6.18 -21.41
C GLU A 86 -30.43 -7.70 -21.26
N ARG A 87 -30.66 -8.40 -22.37
CA ARG A 87 -30.67 -9.86 -22.42
C ARG A 87 -29.30 -10.47 -22.11
N ILE A 88 -28.21 -9.95 -22.69
CA ILE A 88 -26.84 -10.39 -22.42
C ILE A 88 -26.51 -10.18 -20.94
N VAL A 89 -26.81 -9.00 -20.40
CA VAL A 89 -26.60 -8.72 -18.98
C VAL A 89 -27.40 -9.69 -18.11
N SER A 90 -28.66 -9.95 -18.46
CA SER A 90 -29.49 -10.91 -17.72
C SER A 90 -28.92 -12.32 -17.78
N GLN A 91 -28.43 -12.76 -18.94
CA GLN A 91 -27.83 -14.08 -19.14
C GLN A 91 -26.50 -14.24 -18.37
N VAL A 92 -25.64 -13.22 -18.37
CA VAL A 92 -24.38 -13.23 -17.61
C VAL A 92 -24.67 -13.26 -16.11
N VAL A 93 -25.62 -12.46 -15.64
CA VAL A 93 -26.03 -12.44 -14.22
C VAL A 93 -26.64 -13.78 -13.80
N GLU A 94 -27.49 -14.37 -14.64
CA GLU A 94 -28.09 -15.69 -14.41
C GLU A 94 -27.02 -16.80 -14.36
N ASN A 95 -26.00 -16.73 -15.23
CA ASN A 95 -24.87 -17.64 -15.21
C ASN A 95 -24.03 -17.49 -13.92
N ILE A 96 -23.72 -16.24 -13.52
CA ILE A 96 -23.02 -15.94 -12.25
C ILE A 96 -23.78 -16.53 -11.05
N GLN A 97 -25.11 -16.48 -11.07
CA GLN A 97 -25.93 -16.97 -9.96
C GLN A 97 -26.18 -18.49 -9.97
N ARG A 98 -26.05 -19.16 -11.12
CA ARG A 98 -26.35 -20.60 -11.27
C ARG A 98 -25.15 -21.52 -11.07
N ALA A 99 -23.94 -21.05 -11.36
CA ALA A 99 -22.73 -21.86 -11.30
C ALA A 99 -21.88 -21.53 -10.06
N ALA A 100 -21.15 -22.52 -9.56
CA ALA A 100 -20.02 -22.25 -8.67
C ALA A 100 -18.88 -21.66 -9.50
N MET A 101 -18.93 -20.35 -9.75
CA MET A 101 -17.88 -19.64 -10.48
C MET A 101 -16.65 -19.44 -9.59
N THR A 102 -15.47 -19.58 -10.21
CA THR A 102 -14.22 -19.14 -9.60
C THR A 102 -14.14 -17.61 -9.62
N GLU A 103 -13.26 -17.03 -8.81
CA GLU A 103 -13.07 -15.56 -8.82
C GLU A 103 -12.52 -15.06 -10.18
N ALA A 104 -11.78 -15.90 -10.90
CA ALA A 104 -11.35 -15.64 -12.26
C ALA A 104 -12.53 -15.54 -13.23
N ASP A 105 -13.45 -16.50 -13.18
CA ASP A 105 -14.67 -16.49 -14.00
C ASP A 105 -15.50 -15.23 -13.69
N GLU A 106 -15.63 -14.86 -12.40
CA GLU A 106 -16.38 -13.67 -11.99
C GLU A 106 -15.73 -12.40 -12.54
N ALA A 107 -14.41 -12.29 -12.44
CA ALA A 107 -13.65 -11.17 -12.98
C ALA A 107 -13.81 -11.06 -14.50
N ASP A 108 -13.78 -12.18 -15.23
CA ASP A 108 -14.05 -12.22 -16.67
C ASP A 108 -15.47 -11.75 -17.00
N ALA A 109 -16.47 -12.21 -16.25
CA ALA A 109 -17.85 -11.82 -16.44
C ALA A 109 -18.06 -10.32 -16.16
N TYR A 110 -17.48 -9.80 -15.08
CA TYR A 110 -17.53 -8.36 -14.77
C TYR A 110 -16.83 -7.54 -15.83
N HIS A 111 -15.67 -7.99 -16.32
CA HIS A 111 -14.93 -7.33 -17.39
C HIS A 111 -15.75 -7.28 -18.68
N GLN A 112 -16.38 -8.39 -19.09
CA GLN A 112 -17.28 -8.40 -20.25
C GLN A 112 -18.46 -7.42 -20.10
N LEU A 113 -19.08 -7.38 -18.92
CA LEU A 113 -20.16 -6.43 -18.62
C LEU A 113 -19.67 -4.97 -18.67
N SER A 114 -18.45 -4.70 -18.21
CA SER A 114 -17.81 -3.39 -18.28
C SER A 114 -17.56 -2.95 -19.73
N LEU A 115 -17.11 -3.87 -20.60
CA LEU A 115 -16.90 -3.60 -22.02
C LEU A 115 -18.19 -3.24 -22.78
N ILE A 116 -19.35 -3.73 -22.32
CA ILE A 116 -20.67 -3.33 -22.83
C ILE A 116 -21.31 -2.20 -22.00
N GLY A 117 -20.53 -1.49 -21.18
CA GLY A 117 -20.89 -0.21 -20.57
C GLY A 117 -21.68 -0.31 -19.28
N VAL A 118 -21.79 -1.49 -18.69
CA VAL A 118 -22.41 -1.65 -17.39
C VAL A 118 -21.42 -1.18 -16.33
N SER A 119 -21.79 -0.14 -15.59
CA SER A 119 -20.94 0.37 -14.51
C SER A 119 -20.75 -0.66 -13.40
N ALA A 120 -19.61 -0.63 -12.71
CA ALA A 120 -19.34 -1.52 -11.57
C ALA A 120 -20.46 -1.48 -10.50
N ALA A 121 -21.07 -0.32 -10.28
CA ALA A 121 -22.22 -0.17 -9.38
C ALA A 121 -23.47 -0.92 -9.88
N ALA A 122 -23.74 -0.91 -11.18
CA ALA A 122 -24.84 -1.65 -11.78
C ALA A 122 -24.56 -3.16 -11.78
N ILE A 123 -23.33 -3.59 -12.04
CA ILE A 123 -22.89 -4.99 -11.92
C ILE A 123 -23.10 -5.49 -10.50
N ALA A 124 -22.59 -4.76 -9.49
CA ALA A 124 -22.74 -5.11 -8.07
C ALA A 124 -24.21 -5.25 -7.66
N LYS A 125 -25.07 -4.30 -8.09
CA LYS A 125 -26.51 -4.35 -7.81
C LYS A 125 -27.19 -5.56 -8.43
N LYS A 126 -26.84 -5.93 -9.67
CA LYS A 126 -27.47 -7.06 -10.38
C LYS A 126 -26.97 -8.42 -9.90
N THR A 127 -25.71 -8.51 -9.52
CA THR A 127 -25.07 -9.77 -9.04
C THR A 127 -25.26 -10.00 -7.55
N GLY A 128 -25.60 -8.95 -6.78
CA GLY A 128 -25.68 -9.02 -5.31
C GLY A 128 -24.31 -8.96 -4.62
N ARG A 129 -23.23 -8.74 -5.38
CA ARG A 129 -21.86 -8.65 -4.88
C ARG A 129 -21.56 -7.24 -4.34
N LYS A 130 -20.55 -7.14 -3.48
CA LYS A 130 -20.10 -5.84 -2.97
C LYS A 130 -19.48 -5.03 -4.13
N LYS A 131 -19.80 -3.75 -4.20
CA LYS A 131 -19.24 -2.82 -5.19
C LYS A 131 -17.70 -2.87 -5.22
N ALA A 132 -17.06 -2.86 -4.06
CA ALA A 132 -15.61 -2.94 -3.95
C ALA A 132 -15.01 -4.23 -4.54
N ALA A 133 -15.70 -5.37 -4.43
CA ALA A 133 -15.23 -6.63 -5.00
C ALA A 133 -15.29 -6.59 -6.55
N VAL A 134 -16.34 -5.99 -7.11
CA VAL A 134 -16.44 -5.80 -8.57
C VAL A 134 -15.37 -4.84 -9.07
N GLU A 135 -15.17 -3.70 -8.40
CA GLU A 135 -14.12 -2.74 -8.75
C GLU A 135 -12.72 -3.35 -8.64
N GLY A 136 -12.48 -4.16 -7.60
CA GLY A 136 -11.25 -4.90 -7.40
C GLY A 136 -10.96 -5.90 -8.54
N ALA A 137 -11.95 -6.71 -8.89
CA ALA A 137 -11.84 -7.67 -10.00
C ALA A 137 -11.55 -6.98 -11.34
N LEU A 138 -12.25 -5.87 -11.62
CA LEU A 138 -12.01 -5.06 -12.82
C LEU A 138 -10.61 -4.46 -12.84
N LYS A 139 -10.13 -3.96 -11.70
CA LYS A 139 -8.78 -3.42 -11.56
C LYS A 139 -7.72 -4.50 -11.77
N ALA A 140 -7.89 -5.69 -11.19
CA ALA A 140 -6.98 -6.81 -11.42
C ALA A 140 -6.92 -7.20 -12.91
N LYS A 141 -8.08 -7.26 -13.59
CA LYS A 141 -8.17 -7.55 -15.03
C LYS A 141 -7.60 -6.46 -15.95
N ALA A 142 -7.36 -5.25 -15.43
CA ALA A 142 -6.74 -4.17 -16.18
C ALA A 142 -5.20 -4.29 -16.24
N SER A 143 -4.61 -5.18 -15.43
CA SER A 143 -3.16 -5.46 -15.40
C SER A 143 -2.86 -6.86 -15.95
N GLU A 144 -1.69 -7.05 -16.55
CA GLU A 144 -1.21 -8.37 -16.99
C GLU A 144 -0.92 -9.25 -15.77
N ALA A 145 -0.25 -8.69 -14.76
CA ALA A 145 0.07 -9.39 -13.51
C ALA A 145 -1.19 -9.87 -12.75
N GLY A 146 -2.19 -8.99 -12.59
CA GLY A 146 -3.46 -9.36 -11.95
C GLY A 146 -4.29 -10.34 -12.77
N THR A 147 -4.28 -10.24 -14.10
CA THR A 147 -4.94 -11.21 -14.98
C THR A 147 -4.29 -12.58 -14.88
N ALA A 148 -2.97 -12.65 -14.88
CA ALA A 148 -2.22 -13.90 -14.72
C ALA A 148 -2.49 -14.53 -13.34
N ALA A 149 -2.51 -13.73 -12.28
CA ALA A 149 -2.83 -14.18 -10.93
C ALA A 149 -4.22 -14.82 -10.83
N LEU A 150 -5.25 -14.15 -11.36
CA LEU A 150 -6.61 -14.72 -11.44
C LEU A 150 -6.63 -16.02 -12.25
N GLY A 151 -5.92 -16.07 -13.39
CA GLY A 151 -5.82 -17.27 -14.23
C GLY A 151 -5.16 -18.47 -13.53
N LYS A 152 -4.30 -18.21 -12.53
CA LYS A 152 -3.69 -19.25 -11.67
C LYS A 152 -4.64 -19.71 -10.53
N GLY A 153 -5.86 -19.16 -10.45
CA GLY A 153 -6.85 -19.51 -9.43
C GLY A 153 -6.70 -18.74 -8.11
N LEU A 154 -5.91 -17.66 -8.11
CA LEU A 154 -5.74 -16.80 -6.93
C LEU A 154 -6.97 -15.92 -6.70
N THR A 155 -7.10 -15.41 -5.48
CA THR A 155 -8.21 -14.52 -5.13
C THR A 155 -8.03 -13.15 -5.81
N ILE A 156 -9.12 -12.38 -5.90
CA ILE A 156 -9.11 -10.98 -6.35
C ILE A 156 -8.19 -10.14 -5.45
N GLU A 157 -8.12 -10.44 -4.16
CA GLU A 157 -7.25 -9.73 -3.22
C GLU A 157 -5.77 -9.96 -3.57
N ASP A 158 -5.37 -11.23 -3.80
CA ASP A 158 -4.00 -11.57 -4.21
C ASP A 158 -3.68 -10.98 -5.59
N ALA A 159 -4.62 -11.05 -6.53
CA ALA A 159 -4.44 -10.51 -7.87
C ALA A 159 -4.30 -8.98 -7.86
N LEU A 160 -4.96 -8.28 -6.93
CA LEU A 160 -4.77 -6.85 -6.73
C LEU A 160 -3.40 -6.51 -6.15
N VAL A 161 -2.87 -7.36 -5.27
CA VAL A 161 -1.48 -7.24 -4.79
C VAL A 161 -0.53 -7.39 -5.97
N MET A 162 -0.66 -8.44 -6.79
CA MET A 162 0.18 -8.63 -7.97
C MET A 162 0.10 -7.45 -8.95
N ALA A 163 -1.10 -6.92 -9.20
CA ALA A 163 -1.31 -5.75 -10.06
C ALA A 163 -0.60 -4.48 -9.55
N GLU A 164 -0.41 -4.34 -8.24
CA GLU A 164 0.26 -3.16 -7.65
C GLU A 164 1.77 -3.11 -7.96
N PHE A 165 2.38 -4.27 -8.14
CA PHE A 165 3.82 -4.42 -8.41
C PHE A 165 4.13 -4.64 -9.88
N GLU A 166 3.15 -4.47 -10.77
CA GLU A 166 3.37 -4.52 -12.22
C GLU A 166 4.46 -3.53 -12.65
N GLY A 167 5.45 -4.03 -13.38
CA GLY A 167 6.65 -3.29 -13.81
C GLY A 167 7.86 -3.41 -12.87
N ASP A 168 7.72 -4.09 -11.72
CA ASP A 168 8.79 -4.40 -10.79
C ASP A 168 9.04 -5.91 -10.79
N GLU A 169 9.94 -6.37 -11.68
CA GLU A 169 10.15 -7.81 -11.94
C GLU A 169 10.64 -8.57 -10.70
N GLU A 170 11.51 -7.94 -9.89
CA GLU A 170 12.05 -8.54 -8.67
C GLU A 170 10.95 -8.68 -7.60
N ALA A 171 10.19 -7.62 -7.35
CA ALA A 171 9.06 -7.66 -6.42
C ALA A 171 7.98 -8.66 -6.88
N THR A 172 7.68 -8.70 -8.18
CA THR A 172 6.68 -9.63 -8.73
C THR A 172 7.13 -11.08 -8.54
N ALA A 173 8.40 -11.40 -8.83
CA ALA A 173 8.95 -12.73 -8.64
C ALA A 173 8.95 -13.17 -7.17
N GLU A 174 9.28 -12.25 -6.24
CA GLU A 174 9.21 -12.50 -4.80
C GLU A 174 7.78 -12.81 -4.35
N LEU A 175 6.80 -12.01 -4.77
CA LEU A 175 5.40 -12.24 -4.44
C LEU A 175 4.88 -13.56 -5.03
N GLU A 176 5.27 -13.93 -6.25
CA GLU A 176 4.93 -15.22 -6.83
C GLU A 176 5.50 -16.40 -6.03
N SER A 177 6.74 -16.29 -5.54
CA SER A 177 7.35 -17.31 -4.67
C SER A 177 6.59 -17.43 -3.36
N VAL A 178 6.24 -16.31 -2.73
CA VAL A 178 5.49 -16.30 -1.46
C VAL A 178 4.11 -16.92 -1.63
N ILE A 179 3.41 -16.61 -2.72
CA ILE A 179 2.10 -17.20 -3.01
C ILE A 179 2.19 -18.73 -3.14
N GLN A 180 3.28 -19.23 -3.72
CA GLN A 180 3.47 -20.67 -3.92
C GLN A 180 3.84 -21.39 -2.61
N ASP A 181 4.77 -20.82 -1.84
CA ASP A 181 5.39 -21.50 -0.71
C ASP A 181 4.68 -21.19 0.63
N GLU A 182 4.28 -19.93 0.83
CA GLU A 182 3.72 -19.41 2.09
C GLU A 182 2.62 -18.34 1.83
N PRO A 183 1.48 -18.70 1.23
CA PRO A 183 0.48 -17.73 0.78
C PRO A 183 -0.07 -16.82 1.89
N ASP A 184 -0.11 -17.31 3.13
CA ASP A 184 -0.56 -16.52 4.29
C ASP A 184 0.39 -15.36 4.64
N GLN A 185 1.63 -15.35 4.13
CA GLN A 185 2.61 -14.26 4.32
C GLN A 185 2.54 -13.18 3.24
N LEU A 186 1.71 -13.34 2.21
CA LEU A 186 1.64 -12.43 1.07
C LEU A 186 1.47 -10.96 1.48
N LEU A 187 0.56 -10.69 2.42
CA LEU A 187 0.29 -9.31 2.85
C LEU A 187 1.47 -8.68 3.60
N HIS A 188 2.26 -9.48 4.32
CA HIS A 188 3.46 -9.01 5.01
C HIS A 188 4.56 -8.68 4.04
N VAL A 189 4.84 -9.56 3.08
CA VAL A 189 5.88 -9.33 2.07
C VAL A 189 5.50 -8.17 1.16
N ALA A 190 4.25 -8.12 0.69
CA ALA A 190 3.76 -6.97 -0.08
C ALA A 190 3.92 -5.66 0.68
N GLN A 191 3.65 -5.63 2.00
CA GLN A 191 3.86 -4.43 2.79
C GLN A 191 5.35 -4.07 2.94
N GLN A 192 6.24 -5.05 3.11
CA GLN A 192 7.68 -4.80 3.14
C GLN A 192 8.17 -4.16 1.83
N LEU A 193 7.72 -4.69 0.69
CA LEU A 193 8.03 -4.15 -0.64
C LEU A 193 7.49 -2.72 -0.82
N ARG A 194 6.27 -2.41 -0.35
CA ARG A 194 5.73 -1.04 -0.33
C ARG A 194 6.64 -0.11 0.48
N ASP A 195 7.06 -0.54 1.67
CA ASP A 195 7.88 0.26 2.57
C ASP A 195 9.30 0.44 2.00
N GLU A 196 9.86 -0.55 1.32
CA GLU A 196 11.13 -0.45 0.59
C GLU A 196 11.05 0.54 -0.56
N ARG A 197 10.02 0.43 -1.41
CA ARG A 197 9.76 1.38 -2.50
C ARG A 197 9.60 2.81 -1.97
N ALA A 198 8.85 3.00 -0.89
CA ALA A 198 8.66 4.31 -0.27
C ALA A 198 9.97 4.89 0.28
N ARG A 199 10.80 4.07 0.95
CA ARG A 199 12.12 4.50 1.44
C ARG A 199 13.08 4.83 0.30
N ALA A 200 13.14 4.01 -0.74
CA ALA A 200 13.95 4.27 -1.92
C ALA A 200 13.53 5.57 -2.60
N ALA A 201 12.23 5.80 -2.77
CA ALA A 201 11.70 7.04 -3.32
C ALA A 201 12.04 8.27 -2.45
N ALA A 202 11.94 8.16 -1.12
CA ALA A 202 12.30 9.24 -0.20
C ALA A 202 13.79 9.59 -0.27
N VAL A 203 14.66 8.57 -0.31
CA VAL A 203 16.11 8.76 -0.49
C VAL A 203 16.40 9.40 -1.84
N ALA A 204 15.79 8.93 -2.93
CA ALA A 204 15.98 9.47 -4.27
C ALA A 204 15.53 10.94 -4.37
N ALA A 205 14.36 11.27 -3.80
CA ALA A 205 13.85 12.63 -3.77
C ALA A 205 14.78 13.58 -3.03
N TYR A 206 15.24 13.20 -1.83
CA TYR A 206 16.17 14.02 -1.06
C TYR A 206 17.55 14.13 -1.73
N THR A 207 18.03 13.05 -2.33
CA THR A 207 19.28 13.06 -3.11
C THR A 207 19.20 14.03 -4.29
N ALA A 208 18.08 14.05 -5.00
CA ALA A 208 17.84 14.99 -6.09
C ALA A 208 17.77 16.45 -5.59
N GLU A 209 17.14 16.69 -4.44
CA GLU A 209 17.12 18.01 -3.79
C GLU A 209 18.53 18.51 -3.45
N VAL A 210 19.34 17.66 -2.82
CA VAL A 210 20.73 17.98 -2.47
C VAL A 210 21.57 18.22 -3.73
N ALA A 211 21.43 17.38 -4.75
CA ALA A 211 22.16 17.54 -6.01
C ALA A 211 21.81 18.85 -6.72
N ALA A 212 20.55 19.30 -6.64
CA ALA A 212 20.10 20.58 -7.21
C ALA A 212 20.77 21.81 -6.54
N THR A 213 21.32 21.65 -5.32
CA THR A 213 22.11 22.71 -4.67
C THR A 213 23.54 22.84 -5.19
N GLY A 214 23.96 21.98 -6.13
CA GLY A 214 25.31 21.97 -6.70
C GLY A 214 26.38 21.32 -5.80
N LYS A 215 25.96 20.69 -4.69
CA LYS A 215 26.86 19.96 -3.79
C LYS A 215 27.19 18.59 -4.36
N THR A 216 28.47 18.22 -4.33
CA THR A 216 28.91 16.85 -4.62
C THR A 216 28.43 15.92 -3.52
N ILE A 217 27.74 14.83 -3.88
CA ILE A 217 27.27 13.82 -2.93
C ILE A 217 28.23 12.64 -2.98
N VAL A 218 28.72 12.19 -1.83
CA VAL A 218 29.60 11.03 -1.68
C VAL A 218 28.99 10.00 -0.73
N GLU A 219 29.53 8.78 -0.75
CA GLU A 219 29.21 7.77 0.25
C GLU A 219 29.70 8.20 1.64
N ARG A 220 29.04 7.69 2.67
CA ARG A 220 29.43 7.99 4.05
C ARG A 220 30.83 7.41 4.32
N PRO A 221 31.81 8.24 4.71
CA PRO A 221 33.16 7.75 4.99
C PRO A 221 33.19 6.84 6.22
N GLY A 222 34.05 5.83 6.15
CA GLY A 222 34.46 5.03 7.30
C GLY A 222 35.26 5.82 8.33
N TYR A 223 35.58 5.21 9.47
CA TYR A 223 36.44 5.85 10.49
C TYR A 223 37.91 5.91 10.06
N ASP A 224 38.31 5.01 9.17
CA ASP A 224 39.64 4.80 8.61
C ASP A 224 39.71 5.19 7.12
N ASP A 225 38.70 5.93 6.64
CA ASP A 225 38.65 6.42 5.26
C ASP A 225 39.78 7.43 5.02
N GLU A 226 40.70 7.06 4.14
CA GLU A 226 41.87 7.88 3.85
C GLU A 226 41.59 8.99 2.83
N GLU A 227 40.48 8.88 2.08
CA GLU A 227 40.14 9.77 0.98
C GLU A 227 39.15 10.85 1.43
N THR A 228 38.17 10.50 2.27
CA THR A 228 37.08 11.39 2.69
C THR A 228 37.01 11.48 4.21
N ALA A 229 37.01 12.70 4.74
CA ALA A 229 36.89 12.93 6.19
C ALA A 229 35.81 13.96 6.54
N ASN A 230 35.19 13.77 7.70
CA ASN A 230 34.25 14.74 8.28
C ASN A 230 34.96 16.06 8.57
N VAL A 231 34.37 17.18 8.16
CA VAL A 231 34.89 18.54 8.45
C VAL A 231 35.21 18.71 9.94
N THR A 232 34.32 18.24 10.81
CA THR A 232 34.48 18.34 12.27
C THR A 232 35.71 17.61 12.83
N SER A 233 36.28 16.68 12.06
CA SER A 233 37.45 15.86 12.41
C SER A 233 38.77 16.46 11.92
N LEU A 234 38.75 17.59 11.22
CA LEU A 234 39.93 18.18 10.57
C LEU A 234 40.31 19.56 11.13
N LYS A 235 41.58 19.91 10.95
CA LYS A 235 42.17 21.24 11.12
C LYS A 235 42.74 21.72 9.79
N ARG A 236 42.63 23.01 9.55
CA ARG A 236 43.31 23.72 8.47
C ARG A 236 44.82 23.79 8.74
N ALA A 237 45.58 24.18 7.72
CA ALA A 237 47.04 24.30 7.80
C ALA A 237 47.53 25.34 8.84
N ASP A 238 46.68 26.31 9.21
CA ASP A 238 46.95 27.31 10.26
C ASP A 238 46.73 26.76 11.68
N GLY A 239 46.23 25.52 11.82
CA GLY A 239 45.96 24.87 13.09
C GLY A 239 44.53 25.08 13.62
N GLU A 240 43.73 25.93 12.97
CA GLU A 240 42.33 26.17 13.34
C GLU A 240 41.42 25.01 12.87
N PRO A 241 40.29 24.76 13.55
CA PRO A 241 39.33 23.75 13.11
C PRO A 241 38.76 24.07 11.71
N ALA A 242 38.58 23.04 10.88
CA ALA A 242 37.84 23.19 9.64
C ALA A 242 36.37 23.55 9.91
N THR A 243 35.77 24.33 9.02
CA THR A 243 34.37 24.77 9.05
C THR A 243 33.62 24.25 7.82
N GLU A 244 32.29 24.40 7.81
CA GLU A 244 31.48 23.94 6.67
C GLU A 244 31.87 24.58 5.33
N ASP A 245 32.46 25.79 5.36
CA ASP A 245 32.99 26.48 4.18
C ASP A 245 34.17 25.75 3.51
N ASP A 246 34.86 24.87 4.24
CA ASP A 246 35.94 24.04 3.70
C ASP A 246 35.43 22.79 2.97
N ALA A 247 34.14 22.46 3.11
CA ALA A 247 33.57 21.24 2.57
C ALA A 247 33.47 21.31 1.03
N ASN A 248 33.94 20.25 0.35
CA ASN A 248 33.81 20.10 -1.10
C ASN A 248 32.79 19.01 -1.50
N ALA A 249 32.25 18.29 -0.52
CA ALA A 249 31.20 17.31 -0.71
C ALA A 249 30.33 17.15 0.55
N VAL A 250 29.25 16.41 0.41
CA VAL A 250 28.36 15.98 1.50
C VAL A 250 28.03 14.51 1.39
N TYR A 251 27.72 13.86 2.50
CA TYR A 251 26.97 12.60 2.47
C TYR A 251 25.61 12.79 3.15
N ILE A 252 24.64 11.97 2.76
CA ILE A 252 23.28 12.01 3.29
C ILE A 252 23.17 11.05 4.48
N ILE A 253 22.51 11.50 5.53
CA ILE A 253 22.10 10.65 6.64
C ILE A 253 20.60 10.74 6.86
N GLN A 254 20.04 9.65 7.39
CA GLN A 254 18.70 9.62 7.94
C GLN A 254 18.81 9.38 9.44
N ASP A 255 18.15 10.21 10.23
CA ASP A 255 18.10 10.03 11.67
C ASP A 255 17.09 8.95 12.09
N TYR A 256 16.97 8.71 13.39
CA TYR A 256 16.04 7.70 13.92
C TYR A 256 14.56 8.05 13.76
N ARG A 257 14.24 9.33 13.47
CA ARG A 257 12.90 9.86 13.19
C ARG A 257 12.57 9.80 11.70
N GLY A 258 13.51 9.35 10.87
CA GLY A 258 13.36 9.30 9.42
C GLY A 258 13.68 10.63 8.73
N GLU A 259 14.15 11.65 9.47
CA GLU A 259 14.48 12.96 8.93
C GLU A 259 15.84 12.90 8.23
N PHE A 260 15.87 13.38 6.98
CA PHE A 260 17.09 13.43 6.18
C PHE A 260 17.87 14.71 6.46
N SER A 261 19.20 14.58 6.53
CA SER A 261 20.12 15.72 6.61
C SER A 261 21.40 15.43 5.83
N THR A 262 22.18 16.47 5.56
CA THR A 262 23.50 16.35 4.93
C THR A 262 24.59 16.61 5.95
N VAL A 263 25.70 15.88 5.82
CA VAL A 263 26.91 16.10 6.63
C VAL A 263 28.05 16.56 5.72
N PRO A 264 28.66 17.71 5.99
CA PRO A 264 29.76 18.25 5.18
C PRO A 264 31.05 17.45 5.38
N VAL A 265 31.72 17.12 4.28
CA VAL A 265 32.98 16.38 4.24
C VAL A 265 33.98 17.03 3.29
N ILE A 266 35.24 16.66 3.48
CA ILE A 266 36.35 17.06 2.61
C ILE A 266 36.92 15.79 1.97
N VAL A 267 36.70 15.64 0.67
CA VAL A 267 37.34 14.62 -0.19
C VAL A 267 38.73 15.11 -0.57
N GLY A 268 39.74 14.22 -0.51
CA GLY A 268 41.14 14.56 -0.78
C GLY A 268 41.76 15.46 0.30
N TRP A 269 41.26 15.39 1.54
CA TRP A 269 41.61 16.34 2.61
C TRP A 269 43.12 16.42 2.90
N LYS A 270 43.87 15.31 2.79
CA LYS A 270 45.33 15.28 2.94
C LYS A 270 46.04 16.11 1.87
N GLU A 271 45.59 15.99 0.62
CA GLU A 271 46.14 16.74 -0.53
C GLU A 271 45.80 18.22 -0.46
N LEU A 272 44.66 18.55 0.15
CA LEU A 272 44.23 19.92 0.42
C LEU A 272 44.91 20.54 1.66
N GLY A 273 45.84 19.82 2.31
CA GLY A 273 46.64 20.33 3.42
C GLY A 273 45.93 20.33 4.78
N PHE A 274 44.80 19.63 4.92
CA PHE A 274 44.16 19.44 6.21
C PHE A 274 44.89 18.37 7.03
N THR A 275 44.82 18.51 8.34
CA THR A 275 45.36 17.54 9.31
C THR A 275 44.29 17.09 10.28
N GLU A 276 44.44 15.90 10.88
CA GLU A 276 43.47 15.41 11.85
C GLU A 276 43.40 16.32 13.08
N ARG A 277 42.19 16.72 13.46
CA ARG A 277 41.95 17.54 14.65
C ARG A 277 42.18 16.75 15.94
N TYR A 278 41.75 15.49 15.93
CA TYR A 278 41.80 14.61 17.08
C TYR A 278 42.83 13.51 16.82
N ASN A 279 43.96 13.58 17.52
CA ASN A 279 44.95 12.51 17.51
C ASN A 279 44.43 11.40 18.45
N TYR A 280 43.58 10.52 17.93
CA TYR A 280 42.89 9.52 18.73
C TYR A 280 43.85 8.36 19.08
N HIS A 281 44.74 8.57 20.06
CA HIS A 281 45.37 7.47 20.78
C HIS A 281 44.36 6.90 21.79
N SER A 282 43.31 6.20 21.32
CA SER A 282 42.39 5.49 22.22
C SER A 282 42.92 4.11 22.58
N SER A 283 43.11 3.90 23.88
CA SER A 283 43.25 2.58 24.49
C SER A 283 42.05 1.67 24.16
N SER A 284 42.39 0.40 23.92
CA SER A 284 41.57 -0.82 23.83
C SER A 284 40.24 -0.76 24.58
N ALA A 285 39.09 -1.10 23.99
CA ALA A 285 38.72 -2.51 23.89
C ALA A 285 37.73 -2.91 22.76
N ASN A 286 37.29 -2.02 21.87
CA ASN A 286 36.39 -2.39 20.77
C ASN A 286 36.63 -1.52 19.52
N LYS A 287 37.77 -1.73 18.84
CA LYS A 287 38.01 -1.13 17.52
C LYS A 287 38.64 -2.14 16.57
N GLY A 288 37.83 -2.55 15.61
CA GLY A 288 38.16 -3.10 14.31
C GLY A 288 36.95 -2.85 13.41
N PRO A 289 37.07 -2.91 12.07
CA PRO A 289 35.90 -3.05 11.22
C PRO A 289 35.04 -4.18 11.80
N MET A 290 33.71 -4.01 11.80
CA MET A 290 32.80 -5.03 12.33
C MET A 290 33.21 -6.39 11.75
N THR A 291 33.32 -7.42 12.60
CA THR A 291 33.55 -8.78 12.10
C THR A 291 32.43 -9.15 11.14
N GLU A 292 32.67 -10.08 10.21
CA GLU A 292 31.61 -10.54 9.30
C GLU A 292 30.38 -11.05 10.07
N GLU A 293 30.61 -11.66 11.24
CA GLU A 293 29.55 -12.08 12.18
C GLU A 293 28.77 -10.87 12.74
N GLN A 294 29.46 -9.83 13.23
CA GLN A 294 28.80 -8.59 13.68
C GLN A 294 28.03 -7.89 12.55
N LYS A 295 28.57 -7.91 11.32
CA LYS A 295 27.89 -7.36 10.13
C LYS A 295 26.63 -8.14 9.83
N ALA A 296 26.68 -9.47 9.88
CA ALA A 296 25.52 -10.34 9.71
C ALA A 296 24.47 -10.08 10.80
N GLU A 297 24.86 -10.02 12.07
CA GLU A 297 23.96 -9.70 13.19
C GLU A 297 23.28 -8.34 13.00
N ARG A 298 24.05 -7.32 12.60
CA ARG A 298 23.49 -5.98 12.34
C ARG A 298 22.55 -5.99 11.14
N LYS A 299 22.86 -6.74 10.08
CA LYS A 299 21.99 -6.89 8.91
C LYS A 299 20.66 -7.51 9.32
N THR A 300 20.68 -8.61 10.07
CA THR A 300 19.48 -9.27 10.62
C THR A 300 18.69 -8.34 11.53
N LEU A 301 19.36 -7.59 12.41
CA LEU A 301 18.72 -6.61 13.27
C LEU A 301 17.97 -5.55 12.47
N ILE A 302 18.61 -4.99 11.44
CA ILE A 302 17.99 -3.99 10.57
C ILE A 302 16.80 -4.60 9.82
N ALA A 303 16.96 -5.79 9.25
CA ALA A 303 15.90 -6.49 8.54
C ALA A 303 14.68 -6.74 9.45
N ASN A 304 14.88 -7.32 10.63
CA ASN A 304 13.80 -7.61 11.58
C ASN A 304 13.09 -6.34 12.08
N ASN A 305 13.83 -5.25 12.32
CA ASN A 305 13.22 -3.99 12.72
C ASN A 305 12.33 -3.42 11.61
N LYS A 306 12.77 -3.51 10.35
CA LYS A 306 11.96 -3.10 9.20
C LYS A 306 10.72 -3.99 9.05
N ALA A 307 10.90 -5.31 9.17
CA ALA A 307 9.80 -6.27 9.10
C ALA A 307 8.75 -6.01 10.21
N MET A 308 9.16 -5.64 11.42
CA MET A 308 8.20 -5.28 12.49
C MET A 308 7.40 -4.01 12.20
N GLU A 309 8.03 -3.02 11.56
CA GLU A 309 7.34 -1.80 11.11
C GLU A 309 6.27 -2.16 10.07
N SER A 310 6.62 -2.98 9.06
CA SER A 310 5.67 -3.47 8.06
C SER A 310 4.55 -4.34 8.67
N ALA A 311 4.91 -5.27 9.56
CA ALA A 311 3.97 -6.13 10.25
C ALA A 311 2.96 -5.34 11.08
N THR A 312 3.38 -4.22 11.68
CA THR A 312 2.48 -3.31 12.41
C THR A 312 1.39 -2.74 11.51
N THR A 313 1.72 -2.37 10.27
CA THR A 313 0.74 -1.90 9.29
C THR A 313 -0.27 -3.01 8.95
N VAL A 314 0.23 -4.21 8.66
CA VAL A 314 -0.63 -5.37 8.33
C VAL A 314 -1.54 -5.75 9.50
N ARG A 315 -1.01 -5.78 10.72
CA ARG A 315 -1.75 -6.08 11.94
C ARG A 315 -2.88 -5.08 12.20
N ARG A 316 -2.62 -3.78 12.00
CA ARG A 316 -3.63 -2.73 12.16
C ARG A 316 -4.74 -2.84 11.11
N GLU A 317 -4.41 -3.09 9.84
CA GLU A 317 -5.43 -3.30 8.80
C GLU A 317 -6.24 -4.59 9.03
N PHE A 318 -5.64 -5.64 9.59
CA PHE A 318 -6.38 -6.81 10.06
C PHE A 318 -7.38 -6.43 11.16
N VAL A 319 -6.97 -5.69 12.19
CA VAL A 319 -7.86 -5.26 13.29
C VAL A 319 -9.00 -4.39 12.75
N LYS A 320 -8.70 -3.46 11.85
CA LYS A 320 -9.72 -2.63 11.19
C LYS A 320 -10.74 -3.47 10.42
N SER A 321 -10.27 -4.47 9.66
CA SER A 321 -11.14 -5.42 8.94
C SER A 321 -11.97 -6.29 9.90
N LEU A 322 -11.40 -6.68 11.05
CA LEU A 322 -12.08 -7.41 12.11
C LEU A 322 -13.22 -6.57 12.72
N LEU A 323 -12.97 -5.29 12.98
CA LEU A 323 -13.94 -4.37 13.61
C LEU A 323 -14.95 -3.78 12.62
N ALA A 324 -14.74 -3.91 11.31
CA ALA A 324 -15.74 -3.59 10.30
C ALA A 324 -16.89 -4.63 10.22
N LYS A 325 -16.77 -5.78 10.92
CA LYS A 325 -17.79 -6.83 10.96
C LYS A 325 -19.01 -6.39 11.78
N LYS A 326 -20.17 -6.99 11.51
CA LYS A 326 -21.42 -6.69 12.22
C LYS A 326 -21.46 -7.18 13.67
N GLN A 327 -20.59 -8.13 14.03
CA GLN A 327 -20.55 -8.74 15.34
C GLN A 327 -19.12 -8.66 15.86
N ALA A 328 -18.98 -8.35 17.15
CA ALA A 328 -17.68 -8.36 17.81
C ALA A 328 -17.08 -9.77 17.82
N PRO A 329 -15.74 -9.90 17.73
CA PRO A 329 -15.07 -11.18 17.69
C PRO A 329 -15.29 -11.99 18.97
N LYS A 330 -15.34 -13.32 18.87
CA LYS A 330 -15.54 -14.17 20.05
C LYS A 330 -14.42 -13.95 21.09
N GLY A 331 -14.79 -13.94 22.36
CA GLY A 331 -13.84 -13.76 23.47
C GLY A 331 -13.41 -12.31 23.73
N TRP A 332 -13.95 -11.33 23.00
CA TRP A 332 -13.59 -9.92 23.17
C TRP A 332 -13.80 -9.41 24.60
N GLN A 333 -14.82 -9.90 25.31
CA GLN A 333 -15.09 -9.50 26.69
C GLN A 333 -13.94 -9.88 27.62
N TYR A 334 -13.46 -11.13 27.52
CA TYR A 334 -12.30 -11.58 28.28
C TYR A 334 -11.06 -10.78 27.89
N PHE A 335 -10.78 -10.65 26.60
CA PHE A 335 -9.62 -9.91 26.09
C PHE A 335 -9.56 -8.48 26.66
N THR A 336 -10.66 -7.73 26.56
CA THR A 336 -10.73 -6.34 27.01
C THR A 336 -10.63 -6.20 28.53
N VAL A 337 -11.34 -7.04 29.30
CA VAL A 337 -11.26 -7.02 30.77
C VAL A 337 -9.87 -7.45 31.25
N HIS A 338 -9.29 -8.50 30.65
CA HIS A 338 -7.95 -8.98 30.96
C HIS A 338 -6.91 -7.90 30.67
N ALA A 339 -6.98 -7.25 29.51
CA ALA A 339 -6.07 -6.15 29.17
C ALA A 339 -6.14 -5.00 30.19
N ILE A 340 -7.34 -4.56 30.57
CA ILE A 340 -7.51 -3.45 31.52
C ILE A 340 -7.00 -3.83 32.93
N THR A 341 -7.16 -5.08 33.34
CA THR A 341 -6.86 -5.52 34.71
C THR A 341 -5.42 -6.01 34.91
N HIS A 342 -4.82 -6.63 33.89
CA HIS A 342 -3.50 -7.26 33.97
C HIS A 342 -2.43 -6.52 33.16
N HIS A 343 -2.83 -5.72 32.17
CA HIS A 343 -1.95 -4.93 31.31
C HIS A 343 -2.33 -3.44 31.39
N THR A 344 -2.38 -2.89 32.59
CA THR A 344 -2.94 -1.54 32.86
C THR A 344 -2.31 -0.41 32.03
N ASP A 345 -1.05 -0.55 31.61
CA ASP A 345 -0.40 0.40 30.70
C ASP A 345 -1.05 0.46 29.31
N VAL A 346 -1.61 -0.64 28.81
CA VAL A 346 -2.38 -0.70 27.55
C VAL A 346 -3.61 0.20 27.64
N ALA A 347 -4.32 0.14 28.76
CA ALA A 347 -5.51 0.96 29.00
C ALA A 347 -5.18 2.43 29.28
N ARG A 348 -3.97 2.73 29.76
CA ARG A 348 -3.55 4.10 30.11
C ARG A 348 -2.88 4.83 28.95
N THR A 349 -2.15 4.13 28.10
CA THR A 349 -1.21 4.75 27.15
C THR A 349 -1.63 4.67 25.69
N TYR A 350 -2.80 4.13 25.36
CA TYR A 350 -3.28 3.98 23.97
C TYR A 350 -3.15 5.24 23.10
N ASP A 351 -3.07 5.03 21.79
CA ASP A 351 -3.15 6.09 20.80
C ASP A 351 -4.61 6.23 20.30
N GLY A 352 -5.23 7.38 20.59
CA GLY A 352 -6.62 7.63 20.24
C GLY A 352 -6.86 7.72 18.72
N GLU A 353 -5.88 8.18 17.94
CA GLU A 353 -6.02 8.26 16.49
C GLU A 353 -5.98 6.87 15.88
N VAL A 354 -5.04 6.03 16.31
CA VAL A 354 -4.97 4.62 15.91
C VAL A 354 -6.29 3.90 16.26
N ALA A 355 -6.83 4.12 17.46
CA ALA A 355 -8.10 3.53 17.86
C ALA A 355 -9.28 4.02 17.00
N ALA A 356 -9.30 5.31 16.63
CA ALA A 356 -10.31 5.87 15.73
C ALA A 356 -10.20 5.31 14.31
N GLU A 357 -9.00 5.18 13.77
CA GLU A 357 -8.72 4.57 12.47
C GLU A 357 -9.23 3.12 12.40
N MET A 358 -8.99 2.33 13.46
CA MET A 358 -9.44 0.93 13.54
C MET A 358 -10.97 0.75 13.43
N VAL A 359 -11.76 1.73 13.86
CA VAL A 359 -13.24 1.71 13.70
C VAL A 359 -13.73 2.62 12.58
N SER A 360 -12.83 3.15 11.76
CA SER A 360 -13.13 4.13 10.70
C SER A 360 -13.92 5.34 11.21
N ALA A 361 -13.63 5.76 12.46
CA ALA A 361 -14.20 6.95 13.03
C ALA A 361 -13.59 8.20 12.39
N LYS A 362 -14.43 9.20 12.13
CA LYS A 362 -13.96 10.50 11.65
C LYS A 362 -13.14 11.18 12.75
N ILE A 363 -11.94 11.62 12.42
CA ILE A 363 -11.05 12.36 13.30
C ILE A 363 -11.28 13.86 13.04
N ASP A 364 -12.09 14.49 13.89
CA ASP A 364 -12.41 15.92 13.82
C ASP A 364 -12.01 16.63 15.12
N GLY A 365 -11.41 17.81 15.01
CA GLY A 365 -11.08 18.68 16.14
C GLY A 365 -9.60 19.03 16.24
N GLN A 366 -9.28 19.91 17.20
CA GLN A 366 -7.91 20.34 17.45
C GLN A 366 -7.31 19.53 18.61
N LYS A 367 -6.13 18.94 18.39
CA LYS A 367 -5.38 18.22 19.43
C LYS A 367 -5.19 19.14 20.64
N SER A 368 -5.78 18.74 21.77
CA SER A 368 -5.72 19.45 23.04
C SER A 368 -5.63 18.44 24.19
N TRP A 369 -5.21 18.90 25.37
CA TRP A 369 -5.04 18.02 26.53
C TRP A 369 -6.37 17.33 26.90
N GLY A 370 -6.36 16.00 27.00
CA GLY A 370 -7.54 15.19 27.30
C GLY A 370 -8.51 14.98 26.12
N TRP A 371 -8.16 15.43 24.91
CA TRP A 371 -8.96 15.16 23.71
C TRP A 371 -8.75 13.73 23.20
N ASN A 372 -9.85 13.09 22.79
CA ASN A 372 -9.85 11.75 22.18
C ASN A 372 -10.85 11.73 21.01
N PRO A 373 -10.43 11.34 19.80
CA PRO A 373 -11.29 11.35 18.60
C PRO A 373 -12.49 10.40 18.69
N LEU A 374 -12.43 9.37 19.56
CA LEU A 374 -13.55 8.46 19.77
C LEU A 374 -14.68 9.06 20.62
N LYS A 375 -14.45 10.17 21.33
CA LYS A 375 -15.46 10.77 22.23
C LYS A 375 -16.78 11.02 21.50
N ASP A 376 -16.72 11.70 20.36
CA ASP A 376 -17.92 12.06 19.60
C ASP A 376 -18.44 10.88 18.77
N HIS A 377 -17.58 9.91 18.44
CA HIS A 377 -17.98 8.68 17.78
C HIS A 377 -18.88 7.83 18.69
N VAL A 378 -18.46 7.58 19.93
CA VAL A 378 -19.19 6.78 20.92
C VAL A 378 -20.47 7.48 21.40
N ALA A 379 -20.50 8.82 21.37
CA ALA A 379 -21.70 9.57 21.72
C ALA A 379 -22.88 9.39 20.73
N LYS A 380 -22.63 8.87 19.51
CA LYS A 380 -23.67 8.61 18.51
C LYS A 380 -24.43 7.33 18.87
N SER A 381 -25.76 7.40 18.90
CA SER A 381 -26.65 6.29 19.30
C SER A 381 -26.58 5.03 18.41
N THR A 382 -25.91 5.11 17.26
CA THR A 382 -25.73 4.00 16.32
C THR A 382 -24.37 3.31 16.44
N ALA A 383 -23.42 3.86 17.22
CA ALA A 383 -22.13 3.23 17.45
C ALA A 383 -22.29 2.10 18.49
N LEU A 384 -21.89 0.89 18.12
CA LEU A 384 -21.83 -0.24 19.03
C LEU A 384 -20.58 -0.07 19.92
N PRO A 385 -20.73 0.26 21.22
CA PRO A 385 -19.62 0.69 22.07
C PRO A 385 -18.53 -0.37 22.26
N GLU A 386 -18.87 -1.65 22.11
CA GLU A 386 -17.93 -2.75 22.16
C GLU A 386 -16.80 -2.63 21.13
N PHE A 387 -17.07 -2.15 19.91
CA PHE A 387 -16.03 -2.00 18.88
C PHE A 387 -15.03 -0.89 19.22
N SER A 388 -15.52 0.22 19.77
CA SER A 388 -14.65 1.30 20.25
C SER A 388 -13.80 0.85 21.44
N LEU A 389 -14.35 0.03 22.35
CA LEU A 389 -13.60 -0.52 23.47
C LEU A 389 -12.51 -1.48 23.02
N ILE A 390 -12.82 -2.38 22.07
CA ILE A 390 -11.81 -3.31 21.50
C ILE A 390 -10.72 -2.51 20.80
N ALA A 391 -11.08 -1.51 20.00
CA ALA A 391 -10.13 -0.66 19.29
C ALA A 391 -9.18 0.08 20.24
N LEU A 392 -9.69 0.64 21.35
CA LEU A 392 -8.87 1.29 22.36
C LEU A 392 -7.85 0.33 22.98
N VAL A 393 -8.27 -0.90 23.31
CA VAL A 393 -7.39 -1.91 23.88
C VAL A 393 -6.34 -2.36 22.84
N CYS A 394 -6.75 -2.63 21.60
CA CYS A 394 -5.82 -2.95 20.51
C CYS A 394 -4.80 -1.82 20.30
N ALA A 395 -5.24 -0.57 20.19
CA ALA A 395 -4.35 0.59 20.04
C ALA A 395 -3.39 0.76 21.22
N GLY A 396 -3.80 0.36 22.43
CA GLY A 396 -2.93 0.28 23.60
C GLY A 396 -1.78 -0.72 23.40
N TYR A 397 -2.08 -1.94 22.95
CA TYR A 397 -1.04 -2.95 22.69
C TYR A 397 -0.15 -2.57 21.51
N GLU A 398 -0.75 -2.04 20.44
CA GLU A 398 -0.03 -1.54 19.27
C GLU A 398 1.01 -0.48 19.63
N LYS A 399 0.75 0.32 20.67
CA LYS A 399 1.69 1.33 21.13
C LYS A 399 2.84 0.77 21.97
N THR A 400 2.65 -0.38 22.62
CA THR A 400 3.72 -1.02 23.40
C THR A 400 4.65 -1.87 22.53
N ILE A 401 4.16 -2.38 21.40
CA ILE A 401 4.96 -3.16 20.45
C ILE A 401 5.75 -2.20 19.55
N ALA A 402 7.02 -1.97 19.92
CA ALA A 402 7.99 -1.23 19.13
C ALA A 402 8.73 -2.13 18.13
N LYS A 403 9.42 -1.52 17.15
CA LYS A 403 10.15 -2.24 16.08
C LYS A 403 11.23 -3.20 16.56
N ASP A 404 11.78 -2.98 17.75
CA ASP A 404 12.81 -3.80 18.38
C ASP A 404 12.26 -4.72 19.49
N SER A 405 10.93 -4.75 19.69
CA SER A 405 10.29 -5.54 20.75
C SER A 405 10.48 -7.04 20.60
N TRP A 406 10.77 -7.54 19.39
CA TRP A 406 11.12 -8.95 19.13
C TRP A 406 12.37 -9.41 19.89
N ARG A 407 13.25 -8.48 20.28
CA ARG A 407 14.47 -8.79 21.05
C ARG A 407 14.21 -9.03 22.53
N SER A 408 13.22 -8.32 23.08
CA SER A 408 12.88 -8.32 24.52
C SER A 408 11.37 -8.25 24.72
N PRO A 409 10.61 -9.26 24.26
CA PRO A 409 9.14 -9.21 24.28
C PRO A 409 8.55 -9.33 25.69
N PHE A 410 7.61 -8.44 26.01
CA PHE A 410 6.79 -8.51 27.21
C PHE A 410 5.65 -9.53 27.08
N GLN A 411 5.09 -9.97 28.21
CA GLN A 411 3.94 -10.89 28.21
C GLN A 411 2.71 -10.28 27.51
N SER A 412 2.50 -8.97 27.66
CA SER A 412 1.43 -8.23 26.96
C SER A 412 1.51 -8.37 25.44
N HIS A 413 2.71 -8.40 24.87
CA HIS A 413 2.89 -8.55 23.42
C HIS A 413 2.44 -9.94 22.96
N ARG A 414 2.80 -10.98 23.71
CA ARG A 414 2.39 -12.36 23.43
C ARG A 414 0.90 -12.54 23.57
N ASP A 415 0.30 -12.03 24.64
CA ASP A 415 -1.14 -12.15 24.88
C ASP A 415 -1.94 -11.49 23.75
N TYR A 416 -1.48 -10.32 23.27
CA TYR A 416 -2.12 -9.63 22.16
C TYR A 416 -1.97 -10.39 20.83
N LEU A 417 -0.76 -10.75 20.44
CA LEU A 417 -0.52 -11.45 19.18
C LEU A 417 -1.24 -12.81 19.15
N ASN A 418 -1.18 -13.59 20.24
CA ASN A 418 -1.95 -14.83 20.34
C ASN A 418 -3.46 -14.59 20.24
N GLN A 419 -3.98 -13.51 20.86
CA GLN A 419 -5.40 -13.17 20.70
C GLN A 419 -5.74 -12.86 19.24
N LEU A 420 -4.90 -12.12 18.52
CA LEU A 420 -5.13 -11.84 17.10
C LEU A 420 -5.10 -13.13 16.27
N VAL A 421 -4.17 -14.06 16.55
CA VAL A 421 -4.13 -15.37 15.89
C VAL A 421 -5.45 -16.13 16.09
N THR A 422 -6.01 -16.14 17.30
CA THR A 422 -7.32 -16.77 17.53
C THR A 422 -8.48 -16.08 16.80
N TRP A 423 -8.30 -14.83 16.37
CA TRP A 423 -9.26 -14.09 15.54
C TRP A 423 -9.00 -14.26 14.04
N GLY A 424 -7.98 -15.02 13.64
CA GLY A 424 -7.63 -15.34 12.26
C GLY A 424 -6.51 -14.49 11.67
N TYR A 425 -5.66 -13.87 12.50
CA TYR A 425 -4.46 -13.17 12.03
C TYR A 425 -3.31 -14.13 11.79
N THR A 426 -2.60 -13.96 10.68
CA THR A 426 -1.32 -14.65 10.42
C THR A 426 -0.17 -13.73 10.85
N PRO A 427 0.63 -14.10 11.86
CA PRO A 427 1.79 -13.33 12.27
C PRO A 427 2.89 -13.42 11.22
N SER A 428 3.64 -12.34 11.05
CA SER A 428 4.91 -12.35 10.31
C SER A 428 5.96 -13.19 11.04
N GLU A 429 7.04 -13.57 10.35
CA GLU A 429 8.16 -14.29 10.97
C GLU A 429 8.71 -13.58 12.22
N VAL A 430 8.83 -12.24 12.18
CA VAL A 430 9.37 -11.47 13.29
C VAL A 430 8.40 -11.34 14.47
N GLU A 431 7.09 -11.37 14.21
CA GLU A 431 6.08 -11.49 15.26
C GLU A 431 6.05 -12.91 15.84
N GLN A 432 6.33 -13.92 15.03
CA GLN A 432 6.44 -15.31 15.49
C GLN A 432 7.59 -15.45 16.51
N ILE A 433 8.71 -14.74 16.34
CA ILE A 433 9.77 -14.65 17.36
C ILE A 433 9.21 -14.15 18.72
N ILE A 434 8.31 -13.17 18.70
CA ILE A 434 7.66 -12.67 19.92
C ILE A 434 6.80 -13.77 20.54
N ILE A 435 5.95 -14.43 19.75
CA ILE A 435 5.05 -15.48 20.22
C ILE A 435 5.84 -16.65 20.83
N ASP A 436 6.87 -17.12 20.12
CA ASP A 436 7.67 -18.30 20.48
C ASP A 436 8.63 -18.06 21.65
N SER A 437 8.95 -16.79 21.94
CA SER A 437 9.79 -16.43 23.10
C SER A 437 9.14 -16.75 24.46
N GLY A 438 7.86 -17.11 24.49
CA GLY A 438 7.20 -17.59 25.69
C GLY A 438 7.74 -18.95 26.09
N LYS A 439 8.30 -19.09 27.30
CA LYS A 439 8.64 -20.42 27.83
C LYS A 439 7.41 -21.32 27.73
N PRO A 440 7.55 -22.62 27.40
CA PRO A 440 6.53 -23.59 27.71
C PRO A 440 6.20 -23.40 29.19
N ALA A 441 4.93 -23.21 29.53
CA ALA A 441 4.53 -23.35 30.92
C ALA A 441 5.09 -24.70 31.36
N GLU A 442 6.07 -24.70 32.27
CA GLU A 442 6.43 -25.92 32.97
C GLU A 442 5.10 -26.55 33.40
N GLU A 443 4.84 -27.76 32.90
CA GLU A 443 3.80 -28.61 33.44
C GLU A 443 3.97 -28.52 34.96
N LYS A 444 3.05 -27.80 35.62
CA LYS A 444 2.90 -27.88 37.06
C LYS A 444 2.38 -29.29 37.33
N ALA A 445 3.31 -30.24 37.30
CA ALA A 445 3.19 -31.54 37.89
C ALA A 445 3.20 -31.31 39.41
N ALA A 446 2.01 -31.25 40.00
CA ALA A 446 1.61 -31.75 41.32
C ALA A 446 0.30 -31.08 41.76
#